data_AF-A0A2D5PP27-F1
#
_entry.id   AF-A0A2D5PP27-F1
#
_cell.length_a   1.000
_cell.length_b   1.000
_cell.length_c   1.000
_cell.angle_alpha   90.00
_cell.angle_beta   90.00
_cell.angle_gamma   90.00
#
_symmetry.space_group_name_H-M   'P 1'
#
loop_
_entity.id
_entity.type
_entity.pdbx_description
1 polymer ?
#
loop_
_entity_poly.entity_id
_entity_poly.type
_entity_poly.pdbx_seq_one_letter_code
_entity_poly.pdbx_strand_id
1 'polypeptide(L)'
;MNQVIKYYFITIIFYIIELLVFSFAINLWQGNLFWLNLIIRFLIVIFFAIFIRKIIFYEAENFYRKIFILLALNPLIASLFLKLFIASISGLNILFVKFLADIINSLLFYLILKKVT
;
A
#
# COMPACT_ATOMS: atom_id res chain seq x y z
N MET A 1 21.44 8.94 -10.72
CA MET A 1 20.41 9.07 -9.66
C MET A 1 20.43 7.81 -8.82
N ASN A 2 20.65 7.92 -7.51
CA ASN A 2 20.81 6.77 -6.61
C ASN A 2 19.56 5.86 -6.68
N GLN A 3 19.72 4.52 -6.73
CA GLN A 3 18.59 3.57 -6.90
C GLN A 3 17.51 3.76 -5.82
N VAL A 4 17.92 4.17 -4.62
CA VAL A 4 17.06 4.55 -3.50
C VAL A 4 16.13 5.72 -3.85
N ILE A 5 16.63 6.76 -4.52
CA ILE A 5 15.82 7.93 -4.91
C ILE A 5 14.77 7.51 -5.95
N LYS A 6 15.16 6.68 -6.94
CA LYS A 6 14.21 6.15 -7.93
C LYS A 6 13.10 5.33 -7.26
N TYR A 7 13.46 4.49 -6.28
CA TYR A 7 12.50 3.68 -5.53
C TYR A 7 11.47 4.53 -4.79
N TYR A 8 11.91 5.51 -4.00
CA TYR A 8 10.99 6.38 -3.26
C TYR A 8 10.15 7.26 -4.19
N PHE A 9 10.73 7.75 -5.28
CA PHE A 9 9.99 8.55 -6.26
C PHE A 9 8.84 7.75 -6.89
N ILE A 10 9.10 6.53 -7.34
CA ILE A 10 8.06 5.64 -7.89
C ILE A 10 7.04 5.30 -6.80
N THR A 11 7.48 5.01 -5.57
CA THR A 11 6.58 4.68 -4.45
C THR A 11 5.60 5.82 -4.15
N ILE A 12 6.08 7.07 -4.11
CA ILE A 12 5.23 8.24 -3.87
C ILE A 12 4.19 8.40 -5.00
N ILE A 13 4.59 8.22 -6.26
CA ILE A 13 3.66 8.31 -7.40
C ILE A 13 2.54 7.27 -7.27
N PHE A 14 2.89 6.00 -7.02
CA PHE A 14 1.89 4.93 -6.86
C PHE A 14 0.98 5.16 -5.64
N TYR A 15 1.50 5.72 -4.56
CA TYR A 15 0.70 6.08 -3.38
C TYR A 15 -0.28 7.23 -3.66
N ILE A 16 0.14 8.26 -4.40
CA ILE A 16 -0.77 9.34 -4.81
C ILE A 16 -1.89 8.77 -5.71
N ILE A 17 -1.54 7.89 -6.64
CA ILE A 17 -2.53 7.19 -7.48
C ILE A 17 -3.49 6.37 -6.60
N GLU A 18 -3.00 5.66 -5.59
CA GLU A 18 -3.84 4.92 -4.63
C GLU A 18 -4.86 5.83 -3.95
N LEU A 19 -4.42 6.96 -3.42
CA LEU A 19 -5.31 7.90 -2.72
C LEU A 19 -6.37 8.47 -3.67
N LEU A 20 -6.01 8.82 -4.90
CA LEU A 20 -6.95 9.33 -5.90
C LEU A 20 -7.97 8.26 -6.34
N VAL A 21 -7.51 7.03 -6.60
CA VAL A 21 -8.40 5.93 -6.97
C VAL A 21 -9.35 5.61 -5.81
N PHE A 22 -8.85 5.57 -4.57
CA PHE A 22 -9.68 5.32 -3.40
C PHE A 22 -10.70 6.43 -3.15
N SER A 23 -10.30 7.71 -3.27
CA SER A 23 -11.21 8.85 -3.05
C SER A 23 -12.31 8.93 -4.10
N PHE A 24 -12.03 8.51 -5.33
CA PHE A 24 -13.06 8.38 -6.36
C PHE A 24 -13.98 7.17 -6.07
N ALA A 25 -13.39 6.01 -5.82
CA ALA A 25 -14.12 4.76 -5.68
C ALA A 25 -15.00 4.71 -4.43
N ILE A 26 -14.62 5.37 -3.34
CA ILE A 26 -15.41 5.38 -2.09
C ILE A 26 -16.80 6.00 -2.29
N ASN A 27 -16.95 6.97 -3.19
CA ASN A 27 -18.24 7.61 -3.47
C ASN A 27 -19.18 6.70 -4.28
N LEU A 28 -18.62 5.70 -4.98
CA LEU A 28 -19.36 4.74 -5.81
C LEU A 28 -19.58 3.40 -5.09
N TRP A 29 -18.81 3.13 -4.03
CA TRP A 29 -18.79 1.84 -3.37
C TRP A 29 -19.84 1.73 -2.27
N GLN A 30 -20.77 0.79 -2.42
CA GLN A 30 -21.82 0.51 -1.43
C GLN A 30 -21.43 -0.62 -0.44
N GLY A 31 -20.31 -1.31 -0.70
CA GLY A 31 -19.86 -2.44 0.11
C GLY A 31 -18.98 -2.04 1.29
N ASN A 32 -18.36 -3.04 1.91
CA ASN A 32 -17.44 -2.81 3.02
C ASN A 32 -16.15 -2.10 2.55
N LEU A 33 -15.77 -1.03 3.23
CA LEU A 33 -14.55 -0.25 2.97
C LEU A 33 -13.26 -1.07 3.11
N PHE A 34 -13.29 -2.12 3.93
CA PHE A 34 -12.22 -3.11 4.02
C PHE A 34 -11.91 -3.72 2.65
N TRP A 35 -12.94 -4.23 1.95
CA TRP A 35 -12.78 -4.88 0.65
C TRP A 35 -12.35 -3.88 -0.42
N LEU A 36 -12.91 -2.67 -0.38
CA LEU A 36 -12.52 -1.60 -1.30
C LEU A 36 -11.03 -1.29 -1.20
N ASN A 37 -10.53 -1.03 0.01
CA ASN A 37 -9.12 -0.72 0.24
C ASN A 37 -8.23 -1.90 -0.15
N LEU A 38 -8.63 -3.12 0.21
CA LEU A 38 -7.88 -4.33 -0.10
C LEU A 38 -7.70 -4.51 -1.62
N ILE A 39 -8.78 -4.42 -2.39
CA ILE A 39 -8.77 -4.62 -3.84
C ILE A 39 -7.91 -3.55 -4.52
N ILE A 40 -8.15 -2.27 -4.20
CA ILE A 40 -7.39 -1.16 -4.81
C ILE A 40 -5.90 -1.32 -4.53
N ARG A 41 -5.54 -1.58 -3.27
CA ARG A 41 -4.15 -1.69 -2.86
C ARG A 41 -3.47 -2.92 -3.46
N PHE A 42 -4.18 -4.05 -3.53
CA PHE A 42 -3.65 -5.25 -4.15
C PHE A 42 -3.33 -5.03 -5.63
N LEU A 43 -4.25 -4.40 -6.38
CA LEU A 43 -4.01 -4.06 -7.79
C LEU A 43 -2.81 -3.11 -7.96
N ILE A 44 -2.78 -2.02 -7.18
CA ILE A 44 -1.70 -1.03 -7.23
C ILE A 44 -0.35 -1.66 -6.91
N VAL A 45 -0.31 -2.52 -5.91
CA VAL A 45 0.89 -3.22 -5.49
C VAL A 45 1.40 -4.19 -6.56
N ILE A 46 0.51 -4.89 -7.28
CA ILE A 46 0.89 -5.72 -8.44
C ILE A 46 1.53 -4.86 -9.53
N PHE A 47 0.89 -3.75 -9.91
CA PHE A 47 1.43 -2.85 -10.91
C PHE A 47 2.79 -2.29 -10.48
N PHE A 48 2.89 -1.84 -9.24
CA PHE A 48 4.13 -1.35 -8.65
C PHE A 48 5.26 -2.37 -8.73
N ALA A 49 4.98 -3.64 -8.37
CA ALA A 49 5.97 -4.72 -8.45
C ALA A 49 6.49 -4.94 -9.88
N ILE A 50 5.61 -4.85 -10.88
CA ILE A 50 5.98 -4.98 -12.29
C ILE A 50 6.89 -3.83 -12.73
N PHE A 51 6.54 -2.58 -12.39
CA PHE A 51 7.32 -1.40 -12.75
C PHE A 51 8.68 -1.36 -12.04
N ILE A 52 8.71 -1.61 -10.74
CA ILE A 52 9.95 -1.59 -9.96
C ILE A 52 10.92 -2.69 -10.40
N ARG A 53 10.42 -3.90 -10.72
CA ARG A 53 11.28 -4.96 -11.27
C ARG A 53 11.93 -4.50 -12.57
N LYS A 54 11.16 -3.92 -13.49
CA LYS A 54 11.67 -3.50 -14.80
C LYS A 54 12.65 -2.33 -14.73
N ILE A 55 12.41 -1.36 -13.84
CA ILE A 55 13.19 -0.10 -13.80
C ILE A 55 14.40 -0.18 -12.86
N ILE A 56 14.27 -0.84 -11.71
CA ILE A 56 15.27 -0.79 -10.63
C ILE A 56 15.98 -2.13 -10.43
N PHE A 57 15.23 -3.24 -10.45
CA PHE A 57 15.76 -4.57 -10.09
C PHE A 57 15.78 -5.54 -11.30
N TYR A 58 16.19 -5.05 -12.47
CA TYR A 58 16.11 -5.83 -13.71
C TYR A 58 17.00 -7.10 -13.68
N GLU A 59 18.07 -7.10 -12.89
CA GLU A 59 19.01 -8.22 -12.73
C GLU A 59 18.66 -9.15 -11.55
N ALA A 60 17.67 -8.81 -10.73
CA ALA A 60 17.39 -9.56 -9.51
C ALA A 60 16.65 -10.88 -9.80
N GLU A 61 17.34 -12.00 -9.63
CA GLU A 61 16.74 -13.33 -9.63
C GLU A 61 15.78 -13.51 -8.43
N ASN A 62 14.67 -14.22 -8.63
CA ASN A 62 13.65 -14.49 -7.61
C ASN A 62 12.99 -13.25 -6.97
N PHE A 63 13.08 -12.07 -7.60
CA PHE A 63 12.48 -10.81 -7.11
C PHE A 63 11.02 -10.99 -6.69
N TYR A 64 10.17 -11.54 -7.57
CA TYR A 64 8.75 -11.72 -7.28
C TYR A 64 8.52 -12.63 -6.08
N ARG A 65 9.29 -13.69 -5.87
CA ARG A 65 9.04 -14.63 -4.76
C ARG A 65 9.27 -13.98 -3.39
N LYS A 66 10.32 -13.17 -3.24
CA LYS A 66 10.62 -12.46 -1.99
C LYS A 66 9.66 -11.30 -1.74
N ILE A 67 9.27 -10.60 -2.80
CA ILE A 67 8.44 -9.41 -2.71
C ILE A 67 6.96 -9.74 -2.63
N PHE A 68 6.49 -10.83 -3.25
CA PHE A 68 5.07 -11.19 -3.27
C PHE A 68 4.50 -11.43 -1.87
N ILE A 69 5.27 -12.04 -0.95
CA ILE A 69 4.81 -12.26 0.43
C ILE A 69 4.65 -10.93 1.17
N LEU A 70 5.65 -10.06 1.10
CA LEU A 70 5.61 -8.72 1.70
C LEU A 70 4.50 -7.86 1.06
N LEU A 71 4.36 -7.94 -0.25
CA LEU A 71 3.40 -7.17 -1.03
C LEU A 71 1.97 -7.70 -0.91
N ALA A 72 1.74 -8.98 -0.60
CA ALA A 72 0.40 -9.51 -0.34
C ALA A 72 -0.06 -9.23 1.10
N LEU A 73 0.87 -9.28 2.07
CA LEU A 73 0.55 -8.97 3.46
C LEU A 73 0.26 -7.47 3.68
N ASN A 74 0.90 -6.58 2.92
CA ASN A 74 0.71 -5.13 3.07
C ASN A 74 -0.74 -4.69 2.83
N PRO A 75 -1.41 -5.05 1.71
CA PRO A 75 -2.83 -4.78 1.49
C PRO A 75 -3.74 -5.24 2.60
N LEU A 76 -3.48 -6.43 3.14
CA LEU A 76 -4.29 -7.03 4.18
C LEU A 76 -4.15 -6.27 5.50
N ILE A 77 -2.92 -6.00 5.93
CA ILE A 77 -2.65 -5.26 7.17
C ILE A 77 -3.17 -3.82 7.08
N ALA A 78 -2.96 -3.14 5.94
CA ALA A 78 -3.48 -1.79 5.72
C ALA A 78 -5.02 -1.74 5.84
N SER A 79 -5.70 -2.72 5.25
CA SER A 79 -7.17 -2.80 5.26
C SER A 79 -7.71 -3.14 6.65
N LEU A 80 -6.99 -3.97 7.42
CA LEU A 80 -7.31 -4.22 8.82
C LEU A 80 -7.18 -2.95 9.67
N PHE A 81 -6.09 -2.19 9.52
CA PHE A 81 -5.94 -0.92 10.23
C PHE A 81 -7.04 0.07 9.89
N LEU A 82 -7.39 0.21 8.61
CA LEU A 82 -8.50 1.07 8.18
C LEU A 82 -9.81 0.66 8.87
N LYS A 83 -10.14 -0.64 8.87
CA LYS A 83 -11.35 -1.16 9.51
C LYS A 83 -11.36 -0.90 11.01
N LEU A 84 -10.22 -1.13 11.69
CA LEU A 84 -10.08 -0.88 13.12
C LEU A 84 -10.27 0.60 13.45
N PHE A 85 -9.65 1.50 12.68
CA PHE A 85 -9.73 2.93 12.97
C PHE A 85 -11.10 3.52 12.69
N ILE A 86 -11.79 3.06 11.64
CA ILE A 86 -13.19 3.46 11.40
C ILE A 86 -14.07 3.04 12.58
N ALA A 87 -13.85 1.84 13.13
CA ALA A 87 -14.62 1.36 14.28
C ALA A 87 -14.29 2.12 15.58
N SER A 88 -13.05 2.53 15.78
CA SER A 88 -12.61 3.22 17.01
C SER A 88 -12.79 4.73 16.99
N ILE A 89 -12.80 5.36 15.81
CA ILE A 89 -12.81 6.82 15.66
C ILE A 89 -13.98 7.23 14.75
N SER A 90 -15.19 7.10 15.28
CA SER A 90 -16.42 7.46 14.56
C SER A 90 -16.48 8.97 14.27
N GLY A 91 -16.83 9.35 13.05
CA GLY A 91 -17.11 10.74 12.65
C GLY A 91 -15.95 11.48 11.97
N LEU A 92 -14.76 10.88 11.88
CA LEU A 92 -13.68 11.43 11.06
C LEU A 92 -13.88 11.14 9.57
N ASN A 93 -13.33 12.02 8.73
CA ASN A 93 -13.28 11.81 7.28
C ASN A 93 -12.52 10.52 6.97
N ILE A 94 -13.14 9.62 6.21
CA ILE A 94 -12.60 8.30 5.87
C ILE A 94 -11.24 8.41 5.17
N LEU A 95 -11.02 9.45 4.35
CA LEU A 95 -9.73 9.70 3.71
C LEU A 95 -8.63 10.01 4.73
N PHE A 96 -8.96 10.78 5.77
CA PHE A 96 -8.03 11.08 6.84
C PHE A 96 -7.70 9.83 7.66
N VAL A 97 -8.72 9.02 7.98
CA VAL A 97 -8.54 7.74 8.67
C VAL A 97 -7.65 6.80 7.87
N LYS A 98 -7.87 6.71 6.54
CA LYS A 98 -7.02 5.94 5.62
C LYS A 98 -5.58 6.43 5.65
N PHE A 99 -5.37 7.74 5.54
CA PHE A 99 -4.03 8.33 5.58
C PHE A 99 -3.27 7.96 6.88
N LEU A 100 -3.94 8.03 8.03
CA LEU A 100 -3.35 7.61 9.32
C LEU A 100 -3.05 6.10 9.36
N ALA A 101 -3.97 5.27 8.88
CA ALA A 101 -3.76 3.83 8.80
C ALA A 101 -2.53 3.49 7.91
N ASP A 102 -2.33 4.26 6.84
CA ASP A 102 -1.24 4.06 5.89
C ASP A 102 0.12 4.46 6.46
N ILE A 103 0.19 5.54 7.24
CA ILE A 103 1.40 5.92 7.98
C ILE A 103 1.81 4.81 8.95
N ILE A 104 0.86 4.29 9.74
CA ILE A 104 1.14 3.27 10.75
C ILE A 104 1.54 1.95 10.08
N ASN A 105 0.84 1.56 9.01
CA ASN A 105 1.20 0.38 8.24
C ASN A 105 2.61 0.50 7.65
N SER A 106 2.99 1.67 7.12
CA SER A 106 4.35 1.93 6.62
C SER A 106 5.40 1.79 7.72
N LEU A 107 5.16 2.35 8.91
CA LEU A 107 6.06 2.22 10.06
C LEU A 107 6.22 0.75 10.48
N LEU A 108 5.12 0.01 10.55
CA LEU A 108 5.11 -1.40 10.92
C LEU A 108 5.90 -2.24 9.90
N PHE A 109 5.67 -2.01 8.60
CA PHE A 109 6.43 -2.69 7.55
C PHE A 109 7.92 -2.39 7.60
N TYR A 110 8.31 -1.15 7.88
CA TYR A 110 9.71 -0.78 8.07
C TYR A 110 10.35 -1.54 9.25
N LEU A 111 9.65 -1.64 10.39
CA LEU A 111 10.13 -2.38 11.56
C LEU A 111 10.25 -3.89 11.29
N ILE A 112 9.33 -4.47 10.53
CA ILE A 112 9.40 -5.88 10.10
C ILE A 112 10.61 -6.08 9.19
N LEU A 113 10.77 -5.24 8.16
CA LEU A 113 11.89 -5.34 7.23
C LEU A 113 13.23 -5.23 7.96
N LYS A 114 13.38 -4.26 8.86
CA LYS A 114 14.59 -4.08 9.67
C LYS A 114 14.95 -5.28 10.55
N LYS A 115 13.98 -6.10 10.97
CA LYS A 115 14.25 -7.33 11.74
C LYS A 115 14.63 -8.52 10.86
N VAL A 116 14.26 -8.47 9.57
CA VAL A 116 14.48 -9.56 8.61
C VAL A 116 15.81 -9.38 7.84
N THR A 117 16.30 -8.14 7.72
CA THR A 117 17.67 -7.79 7.28
C THR A 117 18.62 -7.65 8.45
#